data_AF-A0A1I2DW81-F1
#
_entry.id   AF-A0A1I2DW81-F1
#
_cell.length_a   1.000
_cell.length_b   1.000
_cell.length_c   1.000
_cell.angle_alpha   90.00
_cell.angle_beta   90.00
_cell.angle_gamma   90.00
#
_symmetry.space_group_name_H-M   'P 1'
#
loop_
_entity.id
_entity.type
_entity.pdbx_description
1 polymer ?
#
loop_
_entity_poly.entity_id
_entity_poly.type
_entity_poly.pdbx_seq_one_letter_code
_entity_poly.pdbx_strand_id
1 'polypeptide(L)' 'MKIIANKKNNVEIGDIVLYQNNEKLLIPDDDGNICLLDLKTFRKITINESILEDYISRGELKLLIKYNDIIIEEHE' A
#
# COMPACT_ATOMS: atom_id res chain seq x y z
N MET A 1 -19.46 3.11 6.47
CA MET A 1 -18.74 1.85 6.69
C MET A 1 -17.51 2.16 7.53
N LYS A 2 -17.36 1.57 8.72
CA LYS A 2 -16.25 1.87 9.64
C LYS A 2 -15.35 0.63 9.68
N ILE A 3 -14.24 0.68 8.94
CA ILE A 3 -13.23 -0.38 8.94
C ILE A 3 -12.29 -0.10 10.11
N ILE A 4 -12.22 -1.02 11.05
CA ILE A 4 -11.32 -0.96 12.22
C ILE A 4 -10.17 -1.93 11.91
N ALA A 5 -9.06 -1.41 11.36
CA ALA A 5 -7.86 -2.19 11.12
C ALA A 5 -7.09 -2.41 12.43
N ASN A 6 -6.70 -3.66 12.68
CA ASN A 6 -6.04 -4.10 13.92
C ASN A 6 -4.58 -3.60 13.97
N LYS A 7 -4.18 -2.99 15.09
CA LYS A 7 -2.86 -2.40 15.34
C LYS A 7 -1.75 -3.47 15.35
N LYS A 8 -1.14 -3.73 14.19
CA LYS A 8 0.31 -3.94 14.03
C LYS A 8 0.70 -3.32 12.69
N ASN A 9 1.52 -2.27 12.72
CA ASN A 9 1.91 -1.38 11.61
C ASN A 9 2.66 -2.04 10.43
N ASN A 10 2.53 -3.35 10.22
CA ASN A 10 3.22 -4.02 9.13
C ASN A 10 2.41 -3.77 7.85
N VAL A 11 2.95 -2.95 6.96
CA VAL A 11 2.45 -2.78 5.58
C VAL A 11 3.10 -3.87 4.72
N GLU A 12 2.31 -4.52 3.87
CA GLU A 12 2.73 -5.66 3.05
C GLU A 12 2.43 -5.42 1.57
N ILE A 13 3.08 -6.19 0.70
CA ILE A 13 2.74 -6.22 -0.73
C ILE A 13 1.27 -6.59 -0.90
N GLY A 14 0.57 -5.89 -1.78
CA GLY A 14 -0.87 -6.01 -2.01
C GLY A 14 -1.73 -5.10 -1.12
N ASP A 15 -1.17 -4.47 -0.08
CA ASP A 15 -1.92 -3.54 0.76
C ASP A 15 -2.22 -2.24 0.01
N ILE A 16 -3.38 -1.64 0.32
CA ILE A 16 -3.71 -0.28 -0.10
C ILE A 16 -3.36 0.66 1.05
N VAL A 17 -2.60 1.70 0.73
CA VAL A 17 -2.09 2.68 1.68
C VAL A 17 -2.42 4.10 1.24
N LEU A 18 -2.47 5.02 2.21
CA LEU A 18 -2.50 6.44 1.98
C LEU A 18 -1.07 6.97 2.01
N TYR A 19 -0.63 7.59 0.91
CA TYR A 19 0.64 8.30 0.82
C TYR A 19 0.44 9.62 0.08
N GLN A 20 0.88 10.73 0.67
CA GLN A 20 0.71 12.08 0.11
C GLN A 20 -0.73 12.38 -0.35
N ASN A 21 -1.73 12.02 0.48
CA ASN A 21 -3.16 12.17 0.21
C ASN A 21 -3.70 11.41 -1.02
N ASN A 22 -2.98 10.40 -1.50
CA ASN A 22 -3.44 9.52 -2.58
C ASN A 22 -3.44 8.05 -2.13
N GLU A 23 -4.43 7.30 -2.60
CA GLU A 23 -4.46 5.86 -2.40
C GLU A 23 -3.44 5.17 -3.33
N LYS A 24 -2.57 4.37 -2.73
CA LYS A 24 -1.53 3.62 -3.44
C LYS A 24 -1.68 2.12 -3.15
N LEU A 25 -1.44 1.28 -4.14
CA LEU A 25 -1.26 -0.16 -3.97
C LEU A 25 0.24 -0.47 -3.88
N LEU A 26 0.64 -1.25 -2.87
CA LEU A 26 2.00 -1.80 -2.84
C LEU A 26 2.10 -2.98 -3.78
N ILE A 27 3.04 -2.93 -4.71
CA ILE A 27 3.34 -4.03 -5.64
C ILE A 27 4.85 -4.32 -5.63
N PRO A 28 5.28 -5.55 -5.92
CA PRO A 28 6.70 -5.84 -6.08
C PRO A 28 7.21 -5.18 -7.38
N ASP A 29 8.45 -4.74 -7.38
CA ASP A 29 9.19 -4.36 -8.60
C ASP A 29 10.14 -5.50 -9.00
N ASP A 30 10.56 -5.52 -10.27
CA ASP A 30 11.32 -6.63 -10.86
C ASP A 30 12.71 -6.83 -10.19
N ASP A 31 13.26 -5.78 -9.58
CA ASP A 31 14.57 -5.77 -8.92
C ASP A 31 14.50 -6.00 -7.40
N GLY A 32 13.38 -6.54 -6.89
CA GLY A 32 13.17 -6.74 -5.45
C GLY A 32 12.91 -5.44 -4.66
N ASN A 33 12.64 -4.35 -5.38
CA ASN A 33 12.14 -3.10 -4.79
C ASN A 33 10.63 -3.15 -4.61
N ILE A 34 10.07 -2.11 -3.98
CA ILE A 34 8.65 -1.95 -3.71
C ILE A 34 8.14 -0.78 -4.54
N CYS A 35 7.01 -0.96 -5.22
CA CYS A 35 6.36 0.07 -6.00
C CYS A 35 5.07 0.53 -5.31
N LEU A 36 4.91 1.84 -5.16
CA LEU A 36 3.65 2.49 -4.79
C LEU A 36 2.92 2.88 -6.08
N LEU A 37 1.94 2.07 -6.48
CA LEU A 37 1.10 2.32 -7.65
C LEU A 37 -0.07 3.23 -7.28
N ASP A 38 -0.17 4.39 -7.91
CA ASP A 38 -1.31 5.28 -7.75
C ASP A 38 -2.59 4.69 -8.36
N LEU A 39 -3.63 4.50 -7.55
CA LEU A 39 -4.87 3.85 -8.01
C LEU A 39 -5.72 4.72 -8.94
N LYS A 40 -5.46 6.04 -9.04
CA LYS A 40 -6.19 6.95 -9.93
C LYS A 40 -5.46 7.18 -11.24
N THR A 41 -4.13 7.31 -11.18
CA THR A 41 -3.30 7.72 -12.32
C THR A 41 -2.44 6.60 -12.88
N PHE A 42 -2.36 5.45 -12.20
CA PHE A 42 -1.49 4.33 -12.54
C PHE A 42 -0.01 4.69 -12.62
N ARG A 43 0.39 5.83 -12.04
CA ARG A 43 1.80 6.20 -11.90
C ARG A 43 2.44 5.42 -10.77
N LYS A 44 3.66 4.92 -11.01
CA LYS A 44 4.45 4.19 -10.02
C LYS A 44 5.52 5.07 -9.39
N ILE A 45 5.78 4.83 -8.11
CA ILE A 45 6.94 5.36 -7.37
C ILE A 45 7.69 4.14 -6.82
N THR A 46 8.93 3.93 -7.26
CA THR A 46 9.78 2.85 -6.75
C THR A 46 10.51 3.32 -5.49
N ILE A 47 10.44 2.50 -4.44
CA ILE A 47 11.14 2.68 -3.16
C ILE A 47 11.74 1.34 -2.73
N ASN A 48 12.69 1.38 -1.80
CA ASN A 48 13.18 0.16 -1.14
C ASN A 48 12.52 0.01 0.25
N GLU A 49 12.80 -1.10 0.90
CA GLU A 49 12.25 -1.44 2.22
C GLU A 49 12.60 -0.40 3.29
N SER A 50 13.85 0.10 3.30
CA SER A 50 14.29 1.12 4.26
C SER A 50 13.53 2.44 4.12
N ILE A 51 13.24 2.88 2.89
CA ILE A 51 12.42 4.07 2.62
C ILE A 51 10.97 3.85 3.04
N LEU A 52 10.43 2.65 2.78
CA LEU A 52 9.08 2.28 3.22
C LEU A 52 8.95 2.38 4.75
N GLU A 53 9.91 1.81 5.50
CA GLU A 53 9.95 1.89 6.95
C GLU A 53 10.05 3.33 7.46
N ASP A 54 10.88 4.17 6.84
CA ASP A 54 11.00 5.59 7.18
C ASP A 54 9.65 6.32 7.00
N TYR A 55 8.95 6.11 5.88
CA TYR A 55 7.63 6.71 5.64
C TYR A 55 6.57 6.25 6.64
N ILE A 56 6.58 4.97 7.02
CA ILE A 56 5.67 4.44 8.05
C ILE A 56 6.00 5.06 9.41
N SER A 57 7.28 5.14 9.78
CA SER A 57 7.74 5.68 11.06
C SER A 57 7.39 7.16 11.24
N ARG A 58 7.45 7.94 10.14
CA ARG A 58 7.05 9.35 10.09
C ARG A 58 5.54 9.55 9.97
N GLY A 59 4.78 8.48 9.75
CA GLY A 59 3.34 8.53 9.54
C GLY A 59 2.93 9.18 8.21
N GLU A 60 3.85 9.26 7.24
CA GLU A 60 3.60 9.75 5.88
C GLU A 60 2.87 8.70 5.03
N LEU A 61 3.08 7.42 5.37
CA LEU A 61 2.42 6.28 4.77
C LEU A 61 1.57 5.56 5.82
N LYS A 62 0.28 5.38 5.54
CA LYS A 62 -0.68 4.76 6.45
C LYS A 62 -1.44 3.64 5.76
N LEU A 63 -1.54 2.49 6.40
CA LEU A 63 -2.38 1.40 5.94
C LEU A 63 -3.86 1.83 5.88
N LEU A 64 -4.52 1.56 4.75
CA LEU A 64 -5.96 1.75 4.57
C LEU A 64 -6.70 0.42 4.53
N ILE A 65 -6.25 -0.51 3.68
CA ILE A 65 -6.89 -1.82 3.46
C ILE A 65 -5.80 -2.88 3.37
N LYS A 66 -5.97 -3.98 4.12
CA LYS A 66 -5.10 -5.14 4.01
C LYS A 66 -5.43 -5.94 2.77
N TYR A 67 -4.43 -6.50 2.09
CA TYR A 67 -4.65 -7.32 0.90
C TYR A 67 -5.59 -8.50 1.18
N ASN A 68 -5.50 -9.10 2.37
CA ASN A 68 -6.39 -10.19 2.82
C ASN A 68 -7.87 -9.78 2.93
N ASP A 69 -8.15 -8.49 3.01
CA ASP A 69 -9.51 -7.94 3.06
C ASP A 69 -10.02 -7.53 1.67
N ILE A 70 -9.19 -7.66 0.61
CA ILE A 70 -9.57 -7.36 -0.77
C ILE A 70 -10.14 -8.63 -1.41
N ILE A 71 -11.43 -8.61 -1.70
CA ILE A 71 -12.12 -9.68 -2.45
C ILE A 71 -12.23 -9.22 -3.90
N ILE A 72 -11.66 -10.01 -4.82
CA ILE A 72 -11.81 -9.82 -6.26
C ILE A 72 -12.74 -10.93 -6.75
N GLU A 73 -13.93 -10.55 -7.18
CA GLU A 73 -14.89 -11.48 -7.80
C GLU A 73 -14.86 -11.26 -9.32
N GLU A 74 -14.80 -12.34 -10.09
CA GLU A 74 -15.02 -12.28 -11.53
C GLU A 74 -16.51 -12.08 -11.79
N HIS A 75 -16.85 -11.02 -12.51
CA HIS A 75 -18.19 -10.85 -13.07
C HIS A 75 -18.15 -11.28 -14.54
N GLU A 76 -18.75 -12.43 -14.83
CA GLU A 76 -19.07 -12.89 -16.19
C GLU A 76 -20.11 -11.98 -16.87
#